data_AF-A0A939F6P4-F1
#
_entry.id   AF-A0A939F6P4-F1
#
_cell.length_a   1.000
_cell.length_b   1.000
_cell.length_c   1.000
_cell.angle_alpha   90.00
_cell.angle_beta   90.00
_cell.angle_gamma   90.00
#
_symmetry.space_group_name_H-M   'P 1'
#
loop_
_entity.id
_entity.type
_entity.pdbx_description
1 polymer ?
#
loop_
_entity_poly.entity_id
_entity_poly.type
_entity_poly.pdbx_seq_one_letter_code
_entity_poly.pdbx_strand_id
1 'polypeptide(L)'
;LSAYSLRAMVLRHPWVASVLGQVGLAGLGPNVMRMSERMQVLFEGAGLASEEAGLAISALTSYVVGMAVSEGAYLSMIARSGMSEREFVKSVVSEEETAVLADPEKAREEKFDYGLQLVLDGLAGRVSPRR
;
A
#
# COMPACT_ATOMS: atom_id res chain seq x y z
N LEU A 1 2.31 13.42 0.19
CA LEU A 1 1.67 12.46 1.10
C LEU A 1 2.45 11.15 0.88
N SER A 2 2.90 10.47 1.94
CA SER A 2 3.78 9.29 1.78
C SER A 2 2.96 8.02 1.55
N ALA A 3 3.58 6.93 1.11
CA ALA A 3 2.96 5.61 1.03
C ALA A 3 2.28 5.21 2.36
N TYR A 4 2.97 5.44 3.48
CA TYR A 4 2.45 5.26 4.84
C TYR A 4 1.21 6.10 5.13
N SER A 5 1.22 7.37 4.73
CA SER A 5 0.09 8.27 4.97
C SER A 5 -1.14 7.85 4.18
N LEU A 6 -0.96 7.33 2.97
CA LEU A 6 -2.04 6.81 2.14
C LEU A 6 -2.63 5.54 2.75
N ARG A 7 -1.80 4.56 3.13
CA ARG A 7 -2.24 3.36 3.85
C ARG A 7 -3.01 3.74 5.11
N ALA A 8 -2.44 4.56 5.97
CA ALA A 8 -3.06 4.97 7.23
C ALA A 8 -4.43 5.67 7.03
N MET A 9 -4.58 6.45 5.96
CA MET A 9 -5.85 7.09 5.61
C MET A 9 -6.92 6.07 5.21
N VAL A 10 -6.57 5.06 4.40
CA VAL A 10 -7.49 3.97 4.02
C VAL A 10 -7.91 3.18 5.26
N LEU A 11 -6.97 2.84 6.15
CA LEU A 11 -7.28 2.06 7.36
C LEU A 11 -8.14 2.84 8.36
N ARG A 12 -7.97 4.17 8.47
CA ARG A 12 -8.86 5.03 9.28
C ARG A 12 -10.25 5.20 8.68
N HIS A 13 -10.39 5.04 7.36
CA HIS A 13 -11.64 5.25 6.65
C HIS A 13 -11.95 4.04 5.77
N PRO A 14 -12.44 2.91 6.34
CA PRO A 14 -12.59 1.64 5.62
C PRO A 14 -13.50 1.73 4.37
N TRP A 15 -14.45 2.66 4.36
CA TRP A 15 -15.30 2.93 3.19
C TRP A 15 -14.49 3.38 1.95
N VAL A 16 -13.33 4.01 2.15
CA VAL A 16 -12.43 4.46 1.08
C VAL A 16 -11.85 3.28 0.32
N ALA A 17 -11.59 2.15 0.99
CA ALA A 17 -11.07 0.95 0.33
C ALA A 17 -12.00 0.46 -0.78
N SER A 18 -13.31 0.42 -0.51
CA SER A 18 -14.32 0.03 -1.50
C SER A 18 -14.38 0.99 -2.68
N VAL A 19 -14.27 2.30 -2.44
CA VAL A 19 -14.32 3.32 -3.50
C VAL A 19 -13.05 3.28 -4.37
N LEU A 20 -11.87 3.17 -3.76
CA LEU A 20 -10.60 3.08 -4.48
C LEU A 20 -10.53 1.83 -5.36
N GLY A 21 -11.07 0.70 -4.88
CA GLY A 21 -11.15 -0.53 -5.67
C GLY A 21 -12.07 -0.45 -6.88
N GLN A 22 -13.05 0.46 -6.89
CA GLN A 22 -14.03 0.62 -7.99
C GLN A 22 -13.61 1.69 -9.01
N VAL A 23 -13.09 2.81 -8.55
CA VAL A 23 -12.81 3.99 -9.40
C VAL A 23 -11.34 4.03 -9.85
N GLY A 24 -10.46 3.29 -9.16
CA GLY A 24 -9.02 3.35 -9.40
C GLY A 24 -8.45 4.76 -9.17
N LEU A 25 -7.30 5.05 -9.81
CA LEU A 25 -6.65 6.37 -9.72
C LEU A 25 -7.28 7.41 -10.67
N ALA A 26 -8.20 7.00 -11.55
CA ALA A 26 -8.72 7.82 -12.65
C ALA A 26 -9.68 8.95 -12.22
N GLY A 27 -10.03 9.06 -10.93
CA GLY A 27 -11.04 10.01 -10.44
C GLY A 27 -10.71 10.76 -9.14
N LEU A 28 -9.45 10.78 -8.69
CA LEU A 28 -9.13 11.17 -7.31
C LEU A 28 -8.96 12.68 -7.04
N GLY A 29 -9.31 13.53 -8.02
CA GLY A 29 -9.41 14.98 -7.84
C GLY A 29 -8.09 15.70 -7.53
N PRO A 30 -8.15 17.00 -7.16
CA PRO A 30 -6.97 17.88 -7.10
C PRO A 30 -5.93 17.48 -6.04
N ASN A 31 -6.31 16.70 -5.03
CA ASN A 31 -5.37 16.24 -4.00
C ASN A 31 -4.40 15.18 -4.53
N VAL A 32 -4.89 14.26 -5.36
CA VAL A 32 -4.05 13.23 -5.98
C VAL A 32 -3.23 13.82 -7.13
N MET A 33 -3.75 14.78 -7.88
CA MET A 33 -2.93 15.50 -8.86
C MET A 33 -1.72 16.18 -8.20
N ARG A 34 -1.96 16.94 -7.12
CA ARG A 34 -0.88 17.60 -6.36
C ARG A 34 0.11 16.61 -5.74
N MET A 35 -0.36 15.44 -5.37
CA MET A 35 0.50 14.35 -4.91
C MET A 35 1.40 13.86 -6.03
N SER A 36 0.82 13.53 -7.19
CA SER A 36 1.55 13.04 -8.35
C SER A 36 2.57 14.06 -8.85
N GLU A 37 2.23 15.35 -8.91
CA GLU A 37 3.16 16.44 -9.26
C GLU A 37 4.38 16.46 -8.33
N ARG A 38 4.17 16.31 -7.02
CA ARG A 38 5.27 16.25 -6.04
C ARG A 38 6.15 15.01 -6.24
N MET A 39 5.55 13.86 -6.52
CA MET A 39 6.30 12.63 -6.80
C MET A 39 7.07 12.72 -8.11
N GLN A 40 6.51 13.40 -9.11
CA GLN A 40 7.14 13.60 -10.40
C GLN A 40 8.40 14.44 -10.28
N VAL A 41 8.35 15.56 -9.54
CA VAL A 41 9.54 16.37 -9.23
C VAL A 41 10.62 15.53 -8.52
N LEU A 42 10.23 14.64 -7.60
CA LEU A 42 11.18 13.77 -6.89
C LEU A 42 11.82 12.74 -7.82
N PHE A 43 11.05 12.09 -8.68
CA PHE A 43 11.55 11.04 -9.57
C PHE A 43 12.41 11.63 -10.69
N GLU A 44 11.99 12.74 -11.28
CA GLU A 44 12.81 13.47 -12.28
C GLU A 44 14.10 13.99 -11.64
N GLY A 45 14.03 14.53 -10.42
CA GLY A 45 15.21 14.97 -9.66
C GLY A 45 16.16 13.82 -9.30
N ALA A 46 15.68 12.58 -9.26
CA ALA A 46 16.49 11.38 -9.06
C ALA A 46 17.08 10.81 -10.37
N GLY A 47 16.74 11.40 -11.53
CA GLY A 47 17.29 11.02 -12.84
C GLY A 47 16.37 10.17 -13.72
N LEU A 48 15.12 9.94 -13.32
CA LEU A 48 14.13 9.26 -14.17
C LEU A 48 13.66 10.19 -15.30
N ALA A 49 13.51 9.65 -16.51
CA ALA A 49 12.88 10.40 -17.60
C ALA A 49 11.40 10.71 -17.28
N SER A 50 10.88 11.86 -17.71
CA SER A 50 9.52 12.31 -17.36
C SER A 50 8.40 11.30 -17.70
N GLU A 51 8.50 10.65 -18.86
CA GLU A 51 7.56 9.59 -19.26
C GLU A 51 7.65 8.36 -18.35
N GLU A 52 8.86 7.96 -17.95
CA GLU A 52 9.08 6.86 -17.01
C GLU A 52 8.65 7.23 -15.59
N ALA A 53 8.80 8.50 -15.19
CA ALA A 53 8.37 9.01 -13.88
C ALA A 53 6.85 8.85 -13.69
N GLY A 54 6.05 9.19 -14.71
CA GLY A 54 4.60 8.98 -14.67
C GLY A 54 4.21 7.51 -14.48
N LEU A 55 4.87 6.60 -15.21
CA LEU A 55 4.65 5.15 -15.08
C LEU A 55 5.07 4.63 -13.70
N ALA A 56 6.21 5.09 -13.18
CA ALA A 56 6.70 4.73 -11.86
C ALA A 56 5.76 5.20 -10.73
N ILE A 57 5.23 6.42 -10.83
CA ILE A 57 4.24 6.96 -9.89
C ILE A 57 2.97 6.13 -9.90
N SER A 58 2.48 5.77 -11.09
CA SER A 58 1.30 4.93 -11.24
C SER A 58 1.51 3.55 -10.62
N ALA A 59 2.66 2.92 -10.86
CA ALA A 59 3.01 1.62 -10.30
C ALA A 59 3.08 1.65 -8.76
N LEU A 60 3.82 2.60 -8.20
CA LEU A 60 3.94 2.77 -6.76
C LEU A 60 2.58 3.03 -6.10
N THR A 61 1.80 3.96 -6.67
CA THR A 61 0.49 4.32 -6.11
C THR A 61 -0.48 3.15 -6.19
N SER A 62 -0.48 2.41 -7.30
CA SER A 62 -1.33 1.21 -7.48
C SER A 62 -0.97 0.11 -6.49
N TYR A 63 0.33 -0.11 -6.22
CA TYR A 63 0.78 -1.04 -5.19
C TYR A 63 0.26 -0.65 -3.80
N VAL A 64 0.46 0.61 -3.39
CA VAL A 64 0.02 1.10 -2.07
C VAL A 64 -1.50 1.02 -1.92
N VAL A 65 -2.24 1.43 -2.95
CA VAL A 65 -3.71 1.34 -2.95
C VAL A 65 -4.16 -0.12 -2.86
N GLY A 66 -3.59 -1.02 -3.66
CA GLY A 66 -3.94 -2.44 -3.63
C GLY A 66 -3.73 -3.05 -2.23
N MET A 67 -2.56 -2.83 -1.64
CA MET A 67 -2.25 -3.31 -0.29
C MET A 67 -3.21 -2.75 0.76
N ALA A 68 -3.46 -1.44 0.72
CA ALA A 68 -4.33 -0.78 1.69
C ALA A 68 -5.80 -1.21 1.54
N VAL A 69 -6.28 -1.42 0.30
CA VAL A 69 -7.64 -1.90 0.02
C VAL A 69 -7.81 -3.33 0.53
N SER A 70 -6.88 -4.22 0.22
CA SER A 70 -6.92 -5.61 0.72
C SER A 70 -6.89 -5.67 2.24
N GLU A 71 -6.04 -4.87 2.88
CA GLU A 71 -5.96 -4.79 4.34
C GLU A 71 -7.25 -4.23 4.96
N GLY A 72 -7.80 -3.15 4.41
CA GLY A 72 -9.06 -2.57 4.89
C GLY A 72 -10.24 -3.54 4.75
N ALA A 73 -10.30 -4.32 3.67
CA ALA A 73 -11.30 -5.35 3.47
C ALA A 73 -11.18 -6.49 4.50
N TYR A 74 -9.96 -6.93 4.77
CA TYR A 74 -9.65 -7.94 5.79
C TYR A 74 -10.06 -7.49 7.19
N LEU A 75 -9.69 -6.27 7.60
CA LEU A 75 -10.09 -5.71 8.90
C LEU A 75 -11.61 -5.52 9.00
N SER A 76 -12.26 -5.13 7.90
CA SER A 76 -13.73 -5.03 7.85
C SER A 76 -14.41 -6.39 8.01
N MET A 77 -13.82 -7.46 7.47
CA MET A 77 -14.32 -8.82 7.65
C MET A 77 -14.22 -9.27 9.11
N ILE A 78 -13.09 -9.01 9.78
CA ILE A 78 -12.90 -9.30 11.21
C ILE A 78 -13.89 -8.50 12.06
N ALA A 79 -14.04 -7.20 11.80
CA ALA A 79 -14.98 -6.37 12.55
C ALA A 79 -16.43 -6.89 12.45
N ARG A 80 -16.82 -7.46 11.29
CA ARG A 80 -18.14 -8.07 11.09
C ARG A 80 -18.31 -9.43 11.77
N SER A 81 -17.24 -10.19 12.00
CA SER A 81 -17.33 -11.47 12.71
C SER A 81 -17.49 -11.31 14.21
N GLY A 82 -17.24 -10.10 14.75
CA GLY A 82 -17.27 -9.82 16.18
C GLY A 82 -16.08 -10.40 16.96
N MET A 83 -15.12 -11.01 16.25
CA MET A 83 -13.89 -11.54 16.84
C MET A 83 -12.81 -10.47 16.88
N SER A 84 -11.87 -10.59 17.81
CA SER A 84 -10.58 -9.92 17.65
C SER A 84 -9.79 -10.56 16.50
N GLU A 85 -8.87 -9.79 15.92
CA GLU A 85 -8.02 -10.30 14.84
C GLU A 85 -7.20 -11.52 15.25
N ARG A 86 -6.69 -11.56 16.50
CA ARG A 86 -5.95 -12.72 17.01
C ARG A 86 -6.83 -13.98 17.09
N GLU A 87 -8.08 -13.84 17.54
CA GLU A 87 -9.03 -14.95 17.57
C GLU A 87 -9.39 -15.41 16.15
N PHE A 88 -9.59 -14.45 15.24
CA PHE A 88 -9.86 -14.74 13.85
C PHE A 88 -8.71 -15.54 13.23
N VAL A 89 -7.47 -15.05 13.34
CA VAL A 89 -6.26 -15.75 12.86
C VAL A 89 -6.20 -17.17 13.42
N LYS A 90 -6.31 -17.36 14.74
CA LYS A 90 -6.30 -18.70 15.37
C LYS A 90 -7.38 -19.64 14.85
N SER A 91 -8.50 -19.11 14.33
CA SER A 91 -9.59 -19.91 13.78
C SER A 91 -9.38 -20.36 12.33
N VAL A 92 -8.45 -19.73 11.59
CA VAL A 92 -8.25 -19.97 10.15
C VAL A 92 -6.86 -20.48 9.76
N VAL A 93 -5.81 -20.25 10.57
CA VAL A 93 -4.46 -20.77 10.30
C VAL A 93 -4.12 -21.97 11.18
N SER A 94 -3.17 -22.80 10.72
CA SER A 94 -2.69 -23.95 11.50
C SER A 94 -1.93 -23.50 12.76
N GLU A 95 -1.81 -24.38 13.76
CA GLU A 95 -1.08 -24.07 15.00
C GLU A 95 0.38 -23.61 14.72
N GLU A 96 1.03 -24.15 13.70
CA GLU A 96 2.39 -23.78 13.29
C GLU A 96 2.47 -22.34 12.72
N GLU A 97 1.42 -21.88 12.02
CA GLU A 97 1.33 -20.50 11.49
C GLU A 97 0.88 -19.49 12.57
N THR A 98 0.15 -19.92 13.60
CA THR A 98 -0.28 -19.01 14.69
C THR A 98 0.88 -18.42 15.49
N ALA A 99 1.99 -19.14 15.62
CA ALA A 99 3.18 -18.66 16.33
C ALA A 99 3.88 -17.50 15.59
N VAL A 100 3.83 -17.51 14.25
CA VAL A 100 4.37 -16.44 13.40
C VAL A 100 3.48 -15.19 13.44
N LEU A 101 2.19 -15.35 13.77
CA LEU A 101 1.17 -14.31 13.79
C LEU A 101 0.78 -13.88 15.21
N ALA A 102 1.70 -14.00 16.18
CA ALA A 102 1.46 -13.61 17.58
C ALA A 102 1.05 -12.12 17.71
N ASP A 103 1.53 -11.28 16.80
CA ASP A 103 1.11 -9.89 16.62
C ASP A 103 0.66 -9.65 15.16
N PRO A 104 -0.64 -9.82 14.88
CA PRO A 104 -1.17 -9.64 13.53
C PRO A 104 -0.97 -8.21 12.99
N GLU A 105 -1.04 -7.19 13.85
CA GLU A 105 -0.86 -5.80 13.44
C GLU A 105 0.57 -5.55 12.98
N LYS A 106 1.56 -5.97 13.78
CA LYS A 106 2.98 -5.91 13.41
C LYS A 106 3.28 -6.69 12.14
N ALA A 107 2.69 -7.87 11.98
CA ALA A 107 2.86 -8.68 10.77
C ALA A 107 2.34 -7.96 9.51
N ARG A 108 1.22 -7.23 9.60
CA ARG A 108 0.72 -6.43 8.48
C ARG A 108 1.62 -5.24 8.16
N GLU A 109 2.14 -4.58 9.20
CA GLU A 109 3.11 -3.49 9.04
C GLU A 109 4.40 -3.97 8.35
N GLU A 110 5.02 -5.04 8.85
CA GLU A 110 6.23 -5.64 8.27
C GLU A 110 6.00 -6.09 6.81
N LYS A 111 4.85 -6.69 6.51
CA LYS A 111 4.49 -7.09 5.15
C LYS A 111 4.38 -5.90 4.21
N PHE A 112 3.76 -4.81 4.67
CA PHE A 112 3.65 -3.59 3.87
C PHE A 112 5.02 -2.94 3.64
N ASP A 113 5.84 -2.86 4.69
CA ASP A 113 7.18 -2.29 4.61
C ASP A 113 8.07 -3.06 3.64
N TYR A 114 8.12 -4.38 3.79
CA TYR A 114 8.94 -5.23 2.94
C TYR A 114 8.55 -5.10 1.46
N GLY A 115 7.25 -5.17 1.16
CA GLY A 115 6.80 -5.04 -0.23
C GLY A 115 6.98 -3.62 -0.78
N LEU A 116 6.84 -2.58 0.03
CA LEU A 116 7.17 -1.21 -0.36
C LEU A 116 8.66 -1.07 -0.70
N GLN A 117 9.55 -1.64 0.12
CA GLN A 117 10.98 -1.64 -0.16
C GLN A 117 11.30 -2.38 -1.47
N LEU A 118 10.70 -3.54 -1.73
CA LEU A 118 10.89 -4.24 -3.02
C LEU A 118 10.52 -3.37 -4.23
N VAL A 119 9.40 -2.63 -4.16
CA VAL A 119 9.00 -1.72 -5.23
C VAL A 119 9.99 -0.57 -5.37
N LEU A 120 10.41 0.02 -4.25
CA LEU A 120 11.37 1.13 -4.23
C LEU A 120 12.76 0.72 -4.73
N ASP A 121 13.25 -0.45 -4.36
CA ASP A 121 14.52 -1.02 -4.84
C ASP A 121 14.47 -1.25 -6.36
N GLY A 122 13.34 -1.75 -6.86
CA GLY A 122 13.11 -1.89 -8.30
C GLY A 122 13.16 -0.56 -9.05
N LEU A 123 12.62 0.51 -8.46
CA LEU A 123 12.70 1.88 -9.00
C LEU A 123 14.12 2.46 -8.87
N ALA A 124 14.81 2.20 -7.76
CA ALA A 124 16.19 2.61 -7.51
C ALA A 124 17.16 2.01 -8.55
N GLY A 125 16.89 0.78 -9.00
CA GLY A 125 17.61 0.15 -10.10
C GLY A 125 17.41 0.80 -11.47
N ARG A 126 16.41 1.70 -11.63
CA ARG A 126 16.13 2.46 -12.86
C ARG A 126 16.79 3.83 -12.89
N VAL A 127 16.90 4.50 -11.73
CA VAL A 127 17.65 5.77 -11.58
C VAL A 127 19.15 5.58 -11.57
N SER A 128 19.64 4.42 -11.12
CA SER A 128 21.07 4.15 -11.09
C SER A 128 21.55 3.72 -12.47
N PRO A 129 22.65 4.30 -13.02
CA PRO A 129 23.21 3.80 -14.27
C PRO A 129 23.56 2.32 -14.08
N ARG A 130 22.99 1.46 -14.93
CA ARG A 130 23.44 0.06 -15.05
C ARG A 130 24.96 0.10 -15.25
N ARG A 131 25.70 -0.32 -14.23
CA ARG A 131 27.14 -0.59 -14.35
C ARG A 131 27.35 -1.81 -15.23
#